data_AF-A0A0F5ZQ03-F1
#
_entry.id   AF-A0A0F5ZQ03-F1
#
_cell.length_a   1.000
_cell.length_b   1.000
_cell.length_c   1.000
_cell.angle_alpha   90.00
_cell.angle_beta   90.00
_cell.angle_gamma   90.00
#
_symmetry.space_group_name_H-M   'P 1'
#
loop_
_entity.id
_entity.type
_entity.pdbx_description
1 polymer ?
#
loop_
_entity_poly.entity_id
_entity_poly.type
_entity_poly.pdbx_seq_one_letter_code
_entity_poly.pdbx_strand_id
1 'polypeptide(L)' 'MKLQLAATAALMLALGSVVPATGHAAGSPGSTTDCVPVRLGPNLVHQRCTVTRTLADGTVLTSVYWIDENGQWYLPAD' A
#
# COMPACT_ATOMS: atom_id res chain seq x y z
N MET A 1 2.81 -39.26 32.42
CA MET A 1 4.02 -39.68 31.69
C MET A 1 4.66 -38.43 31.08
N LYS A 2 5.95 -38.18 31.38
CA LYS A 2 6.88 -37.28 30.63
C LYS A 2 7.19 -37.98 29.29
N LEU A 3 7.46 -37.36 28.13
CA LEU A 3 8.52 -36.44 27.74
C LEU A 3 8.05 -35.70 26.46
N GLN A 4 8.11 -34.37 26.41
CA GLN A 4 9.19 -33.57 25.78
C GLN A 4 9.33 -33.79 24.27
N LEU A 5 8.78 -32.88 23.47
CA LEU A 5 9.27 -32.63 22.12
C LEU A 5 9.63 -31.15 21.98
N ALA A 6 10.94 -30.93 22.07
CA ALA A 6 11.76 -29.91 21.44
C ALA A 6 11.20 -28.48 21.33
N ALA A 7 11.76 -27.62 22.17
CA ALA A 7 11.88 -26.20 21.91
C ALA A 7 12.56 -25.95 20.56
N THR A 8 11.89 -25.22 19.67
CA THR A 8 12.52 -24.50 18.57
C THR A 8 12.36 -23.01 18.83
N ALA A 9 13.36 -22.45 19.50
CA ALA A 9 13.61 -21.02 19.49
C ALA A 9 14.18 -20.64 18.12
N ALA A 10 13.53 -19.72 17.42
CA ALA A 10 14.19 -18.81 16.49
C ALA A 10 13.27 -17.61 16.23
N LEU A 11 13.30 -16.69 17.18
CA LEU A 11 12.87 -15.32 16.97
C LEU A 11 13.89 -14.66 16.04
N MET A 12 13.52 -14.42 14.78
CA MET A 12 14.23 -13.48 13.92
C MET A 12 13.19 -12.53 13.33
N LEU A 13 12.94 -11.44 14.06
CA LEU A 13 12.34 -10.23 13.50
C LEU A 13 13.36 -9.61 12.53
N ALA A 14 13.27 -9.95 11.25
CA ALA A 14 13.80 -9.10 10.20
C ALA A 14 12.65 -8.20 9.73
N LEU A 15 12.50 -7.06 10.41
CA LEU A 15 11.74 -5.91 9.92
C LEU A 15 12.47 -5.35 8.71
N GLY A 16 12.25 -6.00 7.58
CA GLY A 16 12.65 -5.54 6.27
C GLY A 16 11.46 -5.76 5.36
N SER A 17 10.32 -5.13 5.66
CA SER A 17 9.35 -4.84 4.62
C SER A 17 10.03 -3.89 3.65
N VAL A 18 10.84 -4.46 2.75
CA VAL A 18 10.79 -4.05 1.36
C VAL A 18 9.32 -4.14 1.03
N VAL A 19 8.58 -3.05 1.22
CA VAL A 19 7.34 -2.87 0.50
C VAL A 19 7.85 -2.86 -0.93
N PRO A 20 7.63 -3.92 -1.73
CA PRO A 20 7.64 -3.62 -3.14
C PRO A 20 6.53 -2.58 -3.23
N ALA A 21 6.90 -1.33 -3.52
CA ALA A 21 6.07 -0.55 -4.40
C ALA A 21 6.04 -1.38 -5.69
N THR A 22 5.25 -2.46 -5.70
CA THR A 22 4.54 -2.86 -6.88
C THR A 22 3.68 -1.64 -7.15
N GLY A 23 4.29 -0.65 -7.82
CA GLY A 23 3.57 0.27 -8.64
C GLY A 23 2.76 -0.65 -9.52
N HIS A 24 1.54 -0.92 -9.08
CA HIS A 24 0.52 -1.44 -9.94
C HIS A 24 0.42 -0.32 -10.95
N ALA A 25 1.13 -0.47 -12.06
CA ALA A 25 0.89 0.25 -13.29
C ALA A 25 -0.48 -0.24 -13.82
N ALA A 26 -1.52 -0.10 -12.99
CA ALA A 26 -2.91 -0.01 -13.39
C ALA A 26 -3.23 1.48 -13.64
N GLY A 27 -2.26 2.22 -14.19
CA GLY A 27 -2.51 3.52 -14.78
C GLY A 27 -2.97 3.29 -16.21
N SER A 28 -4.10 3.88 -16.59
CA SER A 28 -4.42 4.05 -18.02
C SER A 28 -3.22 4.64 -18.78
N PRO A 29 -3.01 4.30 -20.07
CA PRO A 29 -1.95 4.94 -20.87
C PRO A 29 -2.04 6.48 -20.75
N GLY A 30 -0.94 7.12 -20.34
CA GLY A 30 -0.90 8.57 -20.09
C GLY A 30 -1.33 9.00 -18.68
N SER A 31 -1.42 8.07 -17.72
CA SER A 31 -1.57 8.39 -16.30
C SER A 31 -0.40 7.90 -15.46
N THR A 32 -0.02 8.70 -14.46
CA THR A 32 0.96 8.36 -13.42
C THR A 32 0.21 8.10 -12.12
N THR A 33 0.64 7.08 -11.38
CA THR A 33 0.05 6.74 -10.07
C THR A 33 1.14 6.79 -9.01
N ASP A 34 0.95 7.67 -8.03
CA ASP A 34 1.87 7.86 -6.91
C ASP A 34 1.18 7.47 -5.60
N CYS A 35 1.68 6.41 -4.97
CA CYS A 35 1.17 5.89 -3.71
C CYS A 35 2.12 6.19 -2.56
N VAL A 36 1.60 6.79 -1.48
CA VAL A 36 2.36 7.09 -0.26
C VAL A 36 1.70 6.42 0.96
N PRO A 37 2.50 5.86 1.88
CA PRO A 37 1.95 5.33 3.13
C PRO A 37 1.49 6.49 4.02
N VAL A 38 0.31 6.34 4.63
CA VAL A 38 -0.28 7.30 5.55
C VAL A 38 -0.64 6.59 6.85
N ARG A 39 -0.05 7.07 7.96
CA ARG A 39 -0.33 6.56 9.29
C ARG A 39 -1.62 7.19 9.82
N LEU A 40 -2.65 6.36 10.05
CA LEU A 40 -3.94 6.76 10.61
C LEU A 40 -4.05 6.48 12.11
N GLY A 41 -3.15 5.64 12.65
CA GLY A 41 -3.09 5.33 14.07
C GLY A 41 -1.78 4.66 14.47
N PRO A 42 -1.65 4.22 15.74
CA PRO A 42 -0.42 3.62 16.25
C PRO A 42 0.05 2.41 15.43
N ASN A 43 -0.90 1.56 15.01
CA ASN A 43 -0.65 0.35 14.22
C ASN A 43 -1.49 0.29 12.94
N LEU A 44 -2.01 1.44 12.48
CA LEU A 44 -2.85 1.53 11.30
C LEU A 44 -2.16 2.41 10.25
N VAL A 45 -1.78 1.80 9.13
CA VAL A 45 -1.16 2.47 7.99
C VAL A 45 -1.91 2.06 6.75
N HIS A 46 -2.48 3.04 6.06
CA HIS A 46 -3.10 2.85 4.75
C HIS A 46 -2.15 3.41 3.68
N GLN A 47 -2.43 3.14 2.41
CA GLN A 47 -1.76 3.83 1.31
C GLN A 47 -2.74 4.83 0.68
N ARG A 48 -2.28 6.05 0.46
CA ARG A 48 -2.99 7.04 -0.36
C ARG A 48 -2.35 7.06 -1.73
N CYS A 49 -3.12 6.77 -2.76
CA CYS A 49 -2.70 6.78 -4.14
C CYS A 49 -3.32 7.95 -4.89
N THR A 50 -2.49 8.72 -5.58
CA THR A 50 -2.89 9.83 -6.44
C THR A 50 -2.65 9.43 -7.88
N VAL A 51 -3.69 9.49 -8.70
CA VAL A 51 -3.59 9.24 -10.13
C VAL A 51 -3.65 10.58 -10.85
N THR A 52 -2.62 10.89 -11.60
CA THR A 52 -2.56 12.10 -12.43
C THR A 52 -2.62 11.70 -13.89
N ARG A 53 -3.52 12.30 -14.65
CA ARG A 53 -3.66 12.09 -16.08
C ARG A 53 -3.59 13.43 -16.80
N THR A 54 -2.70 13.52 -17.79
CA THR A 54 -2.64 14.68 -18.68
C THR A 54 -3.37 14.34 -19.97
N LEU A 55 -4.40 15.12 -20.31
CA LEU A 55 -5.16 14.99 -21.54
C LEU A 55 -4.40 15.62 -22.72
N ALA A 56 -4.85 15.33 -23.95
CA ALA A 56 -4.20 15.82 -25.17
C ALA A 56 -4.23 17.36 -25.32
N ASP A 57 -5.17 18.03 -24.67
CA ASP A 57 -5.31 19.49 -24.60
C ASP A 57 -4.45 20.13 -23.50
N GLY A 58 -3.67 19.33 -22.76
CA GLY A 58 -2.85 19.77 -21.64
C GLY A 58 -3.60 19.84 -20.30
N THR A 59 -4.90 19.53 -20.26
CA THR A 59 -5.67 19.49 -19.01
C THR A 59 -5.14 18.38 -18.10
N VAL A 60 -4.87 18.72 -16.83
CA VAL A 60 -4.42 17.75 -15.82
C VAL A 60 -5.59 17.36 -14.94
N LEU A 61 -5.94 16.08 -14.95
CA LEU A 61 -6.94 15.47 -14.07
C LEU A 61 -6.23 14.73 -12.95
N THR A 62 -6.69 14.91 -11.71
CA THR A 62 -6.18 14.18 -10.56
C THR A 62 -7.32 13.47 -9.85
N SER A 63 -7.14 12.19 -9.53
CA SER A 63 -8.03 11.43 -8.65
C SER A 63 -7.25 10.80 -7.51
N VAL A 64 -7.92 10.57 -6.39
CA VAL A 64 -7.32 9.97 -5.19
C VAL A 64 -8.14 8.76 -4.78
N TYR A 65 -7.45 7.66 -4.50
CA TYR A 65 -8.03 6.50 -3.83
C TYR A 65 -7.11 6.06 -2.70
N TRP A 66 -7.64 5.24 -1.81
CA TRP A 66 -6.91 4.69 -0.69
C TRP A 66 -6.90 3.17 -0.76
N ILE A 67 -5.91 2.57 -0.12
CA ILE A 67 -5.78 1.14 0.07
C ILE A 67 -5.64 0.90 1.57
N ASP A 68 -6.54 0.10 2.15
CA ASP A 68 -6.50 -0.26 3.57
C ASP A 68 -5.38 -1.28 3.88
N GLU A 69 -5.25 -1.66 5.15
CA GLU A 69 -4.26 -2.65 5.59
C GLU A 69 -4.45 -4.06 5.00
N ASN A 70 -5.64 -4.34 4.49
CA ASN A 70 -6.01 -5.62 3.85
C ASN A 70 -5.79 -5.59 2.33
N GLY A 71 -5.34 -4.47 1.77
CA GLY A 71 -5.18 -4.28 0.34
C GLY A 71 -6.47 -3.91 -0.39
N GLN A 72 -7.57 -3.63 0.33
CA GLN A 72 -8.83 -3.23 -0.26
C GLN A 72 -8.80 -1.74 -0.61
N TRP A 73 -9.18 -1.43 -1.85
CA TRP A 73 -9.24 -0.04 -2.30
C TRP A 73 -10.57 0.61 -1.93
N TYR A 74 -10.53 1.89 -1.58
CA TYR A 74 -11.71 2.69 -1.27
C TYR A 74 -11.52 4.16 -1.64
N LEU A 75 -12.62 4.87 -1.84
CA LEU A 75 -12.62 6.32 -2.02
C LEU A 75 -12.78 7.01 -0.67
N PRO A 76 -12.09 8.14 -0.42
CA PRO A 76 -12.33 8.91 0.79
C PRO A 76 -13.79 9.39 0.80
N ALA A 77 -14.41 9.40 1.98
CA ALA A 77 -15.70 10.05 2.15
C ALA A 77 -15.52 11.57 1.97
N ASP A 78 -16.42 12.19 1.21
CA ASP A 78 -16.47 13.65 1.00
C ASP A 78 -16.84 14.42 2.28
#